data_AF-A0A182K0H3-F1
#
_entry.id   AF-A0A182K0H3-F1
#
_cell.length_a   1.000
_cell.length_b   1.000
_cell.length_c   1.000
_cell.angle_alpha   90.00
_cell.angle_beta   90.00
_cell.angle_gamma   90.00
#
_symmetry.space_group_name_H-M   'P 1'
#
loop_
_entity.id
_entity.type
_entity.pdbx_description
1 polymer ?
#
loop_
_entity_poly.entity_id
_entity_poly.type
_entity_poly.pdbx_seq_one_letter_code
_entity_poly.pdbx_strand_id
1 'polypeptide(L)'
;MPLDPKHIADAQRQRLKLKQKVSKVSPGIVNLQVLGCGAPGTPASVYLFTDQTRYLFNCGEGTQRLAYEHKTKLSCLENIFMTRTNWERIGGLPGICLTMQDVGVPAVSLHGPPGLDELFKAMRRFVILKDMKVEASEYATGDVYEDHVMTLRYVVINRETVDSGLEAGSDQEQNQEEATVDDTDYYAYEQKREALQQSQPEGAKKAQSTNWTKREECSVMAYICKLKPRHGQLSLEKCVEMGVPPGPLLGQLKNGNDVTLPDGRVVKSCEVRAPDDPGPVFMFIDIPTRDYMKDFVAKAALFEKYQQTAMDESDQAIFVVHFSPLDVMHCDEYRQFMDRFSASTRHIALNEVNSFSGYIAAHRIQYHLNQLDEQIFPVLREKNNQYEDPPDNDTDLVRTSSLSYLHIRPPKGIDRTQEASLNPTEYLNELELLPDFKGVLGELRQQLAQQTERRSAA
;
A
#
# COMPACT_ATOMS: atom_id res chain seq x y z
N MET A 1 -4.79 -9.95 24.96
CA MET A 1 -5.00 -9.04 26.10
C MET A 1 -4.58 -7.65 25.64
N PRO A 2 -5.39 -6.61 25.86
CA PRO A 2 -4.92 -5.24 25.63
C PRO A 2 -3.67 -5.02 26.50
N LEU A 3 -2.60 -4.49 25.90
CA LEU A 3 -1.39 -4.14 26.63
C LEU A 3 -1.76 -3.08 27.68
N ASP A 4 -1.25 -3.24 28.90
CA ASP A 4 -1.42 -2.26 29.98
C ASP A 4 -1.04 -0.85 29.44
N PRO A 5 -1.83 0.22 29.67
CA PRO A 5 -1.55 1.56 29.13
C PRO A 5 -0.14 2.07 29.47
N LYS A 6 0.46 1.64 30.59
CA LYS A 6 1.87 1.90 30.90
C LYS A 6 2.84 1.26 29.90
N HIS A 7 2.57 0.01 29.51
CA HIS A 7 3.36 -0.71 28.50
C HIS A 7 3.25 -0.05 27.12
N ILE A 8 2.08 0.48 26.76
CA ILE A 8 1.88 1.23 25.51
C ILE A 8 2.72 2.51 25.51
N ALA A 9 2.64 3.31 26.58
CA ALA A 9 3.41 4.56 26.70
C ALA A 9 4.94 4.32 26.69
N ASP A 10 5.42 3.27 27.35
CA ASP A 10 6.84 2.90 27.34
C ASP A 10 7.30 2.41 25.96
N ALA A 11 6.48 1.63 25.27
CA ALA A 11 6.74 1.21 23.89
C ALA A 11 6.81 2.41 22.94
N GLN A 12 5.91 3.39 23.06
CA GLN A 12 5.93 4.62 22.28
C GLN A 12 7.22 5.44 22.54
N ARG A 13 7.64 5.59 23.80
CA ARG A 13 8.88 6.30 24.16
C ARG A 13 10.13 5.61 23.60
N GLN A 14 10.21 4.28 23.68
CA GLN A 14 11.33 3.54 23.12
C GLN A 14 11.42 3.69 21.60
N ARG A 15 10.27 3.67 20.90
CA ARG A 15 10.19 3.88 19.44
C ARG A 15 10.69 5.27 19.04
N LEU A 16 10.25 6.33 19.72
CA LEU A 16 10.69 7.70 19.44
C LEU A 16 12.21 7.88 19.62
N LYS A 17 12.80 7.25 20.65
CA LYS A 17 14.25 7.27 20.88
C LYS A 17 15.04 6.53 19.79
N LEU A 18 14.54 5.38 19.33
CA LEU A 18 15.14 4.64 18.22
C LEU A 18 15.07 5.46 16.93
N LYS A 19 13.93 6.09 16.65
CA LYS A 19 13.72 6.95 15.48
C LYS A 19 14.73 8.09 15.39
N GLN A 20 14.96 8.83 16.48
CA GLN A 20 15.93 9.94 16.51
C GLN A 20 17.38 9.51 16.23
N LYS A 21 17.74 8.27 16.54
CA LYS A 21 19.09 7.74 16.25
C LYS A 21 19.23 7.31 14.79
N VAL A 22 18.17 6.73 14.24
CA VAL A 22 18.15 6.11 12.91
C VAL A 22 17.96 7.14 11.80
N SER A 23 17.23 8.24 12.05
CA SER A 23 16.91 9.29 11.05
C SER A 23 18.10 10.07 10.49
N LYS A 24 19.34 9.81 10.94
CA LYS A 24 20.56 10.49 10.46
C LYS A 24 21.17 9.85 9.21
N VAL A 25 20.76 8.64 8.84
CA VAL A 25 21.40 7.87 7.76
C VAL A 25 20.33 7.36 6.79
N SER A 26 20.52 7.57 5.49
CA SER A 26 19.65 7.02 4.45
C SER A 26 19.65 5.48 4.48
N PRO A 27 18.48 4.82 4.36
CA PRO A 27 18.34 3.38 4.50
C PRO A 27 19.17 2.62 3.47
N GLY A 28 19.73 1.50 3.92
CA GLY A 28 20.55 0.62 3.07
C GLY A 28 19.75 -0.44 2.34
N ILE A 29 18.54 -0.73 2.83
CA ILE A 29 17.64 -1.71 2.23
C ILE A 29 16.30 -1.04 2.04
N VAL A 30 15.82 -1.02 0.81
CA VAL A 30 14.50 -0.53 0.44
C VAL A 30 13.87 -1.54 -0.50
N ASN A 31 12.77 -2.13 -0.06
CA ASN A 31 12.04 -3.14 -0.81
C ASN A 31 10.56 -2.76 -0.85
N LEU A 32 9.96 -3.01 -2.00
CA LEU A 32 8.55 -2.81 -2.23
C LEU A 32 7.88 -4.19 -2.37
N GLN A 33 6.93 -4.49 -1.51
CA GLN A 33 6.18 -5.74 -1.50
C GLN A 33 4.76 -5.50 -2.00
N VAL A 34 4.31 -6.32 -2.94
CA VAL A 34 2.90 -6.32 -3.35
C VAL A 34 2.09 -7.06 -2.29
N LEU A 35 1.23 -6.34 -1.56
CA LEU A 35 0.35 -6.95 -0.56
C LEU A 35 -0.92 -7.49 -1.19
N GLY A 36 -1.49 -6.73 -2.12
CA GLY A 36 -2.61 -7.17 -2.93
C GLY A 36 -2.45 -6.68 -4.36
N CYS A 37 -2.70 -7.59 -5.29
CA CYS A 37 -2.45 -7.37 -6.71
C CYS A 37 -3.60 -6.69 -7.45
N GLY A 38 -4.74 -6.42 -6.78
CA GLY A 38 -5.93 -5.86 -7.43
C GLY A 38 -6.81 -6.87 -8.15
N ALA A 39 -6.54 -8.18 -8.00
CA ALA A 39 -7.43 -9.23 -8.47
C ALA A 39 -8.82 -9.11 -7.82
N PRO A 40 -9.91 -9.60 -8.45
CA PRO A 40 -11.25 -9.55 -7.89
C PRO A 40 -11.31 -10.05 -6.44
N GLY A 41 -11.86 -9.24 -5.54
CA GLY A 41 -11.92 -9.55 -4.10
C GLY A 41 -10.65 -9.20 -3.32
N THR A 42 -9.65 -8.58 -3.95
CA THR A 42 -8.43 -8.11 -3.28
C THR A 42 -8.07 -6.68 -3.62
N PRO A 43 -7.57 -5.91 -2.64
CA PRO A 43 -7.25 -4.52 -2.85
C PRO A 43 -5.91 -4.41 -3.59
N ALA A 44 -5.81 -3.47 -4.53
CA ALA A 44 -4.51 -3.10 -5.06
C ALA A 44 -3.76 -2.27 -4.01
N SER A 45 -2.78 -2.89 -3.34
CA SER A 45 -2.05 -2.29 -2.22
C SER A 45 -0.60 -2.72 -2.19
N VAL A 46 0.27 -1.78 -1.88
CA VAL A 46 1.72 -1.95 -1.96
C VAL A 46 2.38 -1.48 -0.67
N TYR A 47 3.27 -2.31 -0.14
CA TYR A 47 3.97 -2.09 1.11
C TYR A 47 5.44 -1.85 0.87
N LEU A 48 5.87 -0.60 1.06
CA LEU A 48 7.27 -0.22 0.98
C LEU A 48 7.89 -0.30 2.37
N PHE A 49 8.88 -1.16 2.55
CA PHE A 49 9.57 -1.31 3.81
C PHE A 49 11.06 -1.07 3.67
N THR A 50 11.60 -0.36 4.66
CA THR A 50 13.03 -0.12 4.81
C THR A 50 13.53 -0.70 6.12
N ASP A 51 14.84 -0.58 6.38
CA ASP A 51 15.44 -0.88 7.68
C ASP A 51 14.96 0.07 8.80
N GLN A 52 14.27 1.17 8.46
CA GLN A 52 13.98 2.27 9.37
C GLN A 52 12.48 2.53 9.49
N THR A 53 11.84 2.83 8.37
CA THR A 53 10.42 3.20 8.25
C THR A 53 9.69 2.31 7.25
N ARG A 54 8.37 2.25 7.38
CA ARG A 54 7.48 1.57 6.43
C ARG A 54 6.39 2.53 5.95
N TYR A 55 5.97 2.32 4.71
CA TYR A 55 4.97 3.10 3.99
C TYR A 55 3.99 2.15 3.31
N LEU A 56 2.73 2.55 3.24
CA LEU A 56 1.66 1.79 2.60
C LEU A 56 1.03 2.67 1.54
N PHE A 57 0.98 2.17 0.31
CA PHE A 57 0.27 2.79 -0.79
C PHE A 57 -1.02 2.01 -1.02
N ASN A 58 -2.15 2.68 -0.84
CA ASN A 58 -3.51 2.15 -0.81
C ASN A 58 -3.77 1.12 0.31
N CYS A 59 -4.99 1.14 0.84
CA CYS A 59 -5.41 0.37 1.99
C CYS A 59 -6.88 -0.06 1.83
N GLY A 60 -7.14 -0.84 0.78
CA GLY A 60 -8.48 -1.36 0.52
C GLY A 60 -8.91 -2.43 1.51
N GLU A 61 -10.16 -2.87 1.39
CA GLU A 61 -10.73 -3.91 2.22
C GLU A 61 -9.89 -5.20 2.15
N GLY A 62 -9.69 -5.88 3.29
CA GLY A 62 -8.88 -7.10 3.34
C GLY A 62 -7.36 -6.89 3.41
N THR A 63 -6.84 -5.65 3.24
CA THR A 63 -5.40 -5.37 3.34
C THR A 63 -4.78 -5.88 4.65
N GLN A 64 -5.46 -5.69 5.79
CA GLN A 64 -5.00 -6.19 7.08
C GLN A 64 -4.92 -7.72 7.12
N ARG A 65 -5.86 -8.41 6.46
CA ARG A 65 -5.96 -9.87 6.46
C ARG A 65 -4.84 -10.46 5.59
N LEU A 66 -4.63 -9.89 4.41
CA LEU A 66 -3.50 -10.24 3.53
C LEU A 66 -2.16 -10.02 4.24
N ALA A 67 -1.99 -8.88 4.91
CA ALA A 67 -0.77 -8.60 5.67
C ALA A 67 -0.53 -9.64 6.78
N TYR A 68 -1.58 -10.05 7.51
CA TYR A 68 -1.47 -11.09 8.54
C TYR A 68 -1.09 -12.46 7.96
N GLU A 69 -1.77 -12.88 6.89
CA GLU A 69 -1.54 -14.15 6.21
C GLU A 69 -0.11 -14.26 5.67
N HIS A 70 0.38 -13.16 5.10
CA HIS A 70 1.73 -13.03 4.57
C HIS A 70 2.80 -12.70 5.62
N LYS A 71 2.43 -12.68 6.91
CA LYS A 71 3.33 -12.37 8.05
C LYS A 71 4.01 -11.00 7.92
N THR A 72 3.40 -10.07 7.20
CA THR A 72 3.88 -8.70 7.06
C THR A 72 3.49 -7.89 8.29
N LYS A 73 4.50 -7.43 9.04
CA LYS A 73 4.28 -6.64 10.26
C LYS A 73 3.79 -5.23 9.94
N LEU A 74 2.55 -4.89 10.28
CA LEU A 74 2.02 -3.53 10.15
C LEU A 74 2.40 -2.60 11.32
N SER A 75 3.10 -3.12 12.32
CA SER A 75 3.41 -2.45 13.59
C SER A 75 4.26 -1.17 13.52
N CYS A 76 4.95 -0.94 12.39
CA CYS A 76 5.91 0.15 12.21
C CYS A 76 5.56 1.03 11.00
N LEU A 77 4.28 1.05 10.61
CA LEU A 77 3.80 1.96 9.58
C LEU A 77 3.68 3.37 10.14
N GLU A 78 4.17 4.36 9.41
CA GLU A 78 4.08 5.77 9.82
C GLU A 78 3.24 6.59 8.84
N ASN A 79 3.36 6.29 7.55
CA ASN A 79 2.70 7.03 6.49
C ASN A 79 1.88 6.08 5.62
N ILE A 80 0.67 6.51 5.33
CA ILE A 80 -0.27 5.82 4.46
C ILE A 80 -0.64 6.79 3.32
N PHE A 81 -0.36 6.40 2.08
CA PHE A 81 -0.62 7.17 0.88
C PHE A 81 -1.80 6.56 0.12
N MET A 82 -2.84 7.34 -0.13
CA MET A 82 -4.06 6.95 -0.84
C MET A 82 -4.07 7.61 -2.20
N THR A 83 -4.11 6.82 -3.28
CA THR A 83 -4.22 7.37 -4.63
C THR A 83 -5.61 7.94 -4.91
N ARG A 84 -6.65 7.42 -4.24
CA ARG A 84 -8.07 7.69 -4.50
C ARG A 84 -8.86 7.81 -3.20
N THR A 85 -9.97 8.52 -3.24
CA THR A 85 -10.90 8.70 -2.09
C THR A 85 -12.13 7.80 -2.19
N ASN A 86 -11.94 6.58 -2.70
CA ASN A 86 -13.00 5.58 -2.81
C ASN A 86 -12.88 4.47 -1.75
N TRP A 87 -13.95 3.71 -1.56
CA TRP A 87 -13.95 2.60 -0.59
C TRP A 87 -12.96 1.48 -0.98
N GLU A 88 -12.73 1.28 -2.28
CA GLU A 88 -11.80 0.27 -2.77
C GLU A 88 -10.34 0.52 -2.32
N ARG A 89 -9.92 1.79 -2.20
CA ARG A 89 -8.58 2.14 -1.72
C ARG A 89 -8.53 2.42 -0.21
N ILE A 90 -9.64 2.72 0.45
CA ILE A 90 -9.66 3.15 1.87
C ILE A 90 -10.32 2.15 2.83
N GLY A 91 -11.16 1.21 2.36
CA GLY A 91 -12.01 0.38 3.22
C GLY A 91 -11.27 -0.46 4.29
N GLY A 92 -9.97 -0.71 4.14
CA GLY A 92 -9.14 -1.38 5.14
C GLY A 92 -8.60 -0.47 6.25
N LEU A 93 -8.66 0.85 6.07
CA LEU A 93 -8.09 1.84 6.98
C LEU A 93 -8.64 1.75 8.41
N PRO A 94 -9.96 1.60 8.64
CA PRO A 94 -10.51 1.35 9.97
C PRO A 94 -9.84 0.21 10.73
N GLY A 95 -9.75 -0.97 10.09
CA GLY A 95 -9.19 -2.17 10.71
C GLY A 95 -7.68 -2.04 10.97
N ILE A 96 -6.94 -1.45 10.04
CA ILE A 96 -5.52 -1.17 10.21
C ILE A 96 -5.29 -0.19 11.37
N CYS A 97 -6.06 0.89 11.48
CA CYS A 97 -5.92 1.87 12.55
C CYS A 97 -6.18 1.25 13.94
N LEU A 98 -7.20 0.42 14.08
CA LEU A 98 -7.48 -0.32 15.33
C LEU A 98 -6.34 -1.28 15.67
N THR A 99 -5.85 -2.03 14.70
CA THR A 99 -4.71 -2.96 14.89
C THR A 99 -3.43 -2.21 15.28
N MET A 100 -3.18 -1.03 14.71
CA MET A 100 -2.01 -0.20 15.03
C MET A 100 -2.07 0.40 16.43
N GLN A 101 -3.26 0.83 16.85
CA GLN A 101 -3.48 1.28 18.22
C GLN A 101 -3.17 0.16 19.23
N ASP A 102 -3.67 -1.05 19.00
CA ASP A 102 -3.45 -2.19 19.89
C ASP A 102 -1.95 -2.56 20.01
N VAL A 103 -1.18 -2.29 18.95
CA VAL A 103 0.27 -2.48 18.91
C VAL A 103 1.05 -1.31 19.55
N GLY A 104 0.39 -0.17 19.82
CA GLY A 104 0.98 1.00 20.45
C GLY A 104 1.68 1.97 19.49
N VAL A 105 1.19 2.10 18.25
CA VAL A 105 1.64 3.17 17.33
C VAL A 105 1.11 4.52 17.82
N PRO A 106 1.94 5.56 17.99
CA PRO A 106 1.50 6.83 18.57
C PRO A 106 0.77 7.75 17.59
N ALA A 107 1.17 7.74 16.31
CA ALA A 107 0.58 8.57 15.28
C ALA A 107 0.75 7.93 13.90
N VAL A 108 -0.23 8.18 13.02
CA VAL A 108 -0.17 7.82 11.60
C VAL A 108 -0.53 9.04 10.76
N SER A 109 0.25 9.29 9.71
CA SER A 109 0.01 10.36 8.76
C SER A 109 -0.66 9.80 7.51
N LEU A 110 -1.80 10.35 7.17
CA LEU A 110 -2.58 10.01 5.99
C LEU A 110 -2.37 11.06 4.92
N HIS A 111 -2.07 10.59 3.71
CA HIS A 111 -1.82 11.42 2.55
C HIS A 111 -2.73 10.97 1.41
N GLY A 112 -3.38 11.89 0.72
CA GLY A 112 -4.30 11.53 -0.36
C GLY A 112 -5.01 12.74 -0.97
N PRO A 113 -5.94 12.50 -1.91
CA PRO A 113 -6.78 13.54 -2.48
C PRO A 113 -7.61 14.29 -1.41
N PRO A 114 -8.09 15.50 -1.71
CA PRO A 114 -8.96 16.26 -0.81
C PRO A 114 -10.18 15.44 -0.40
N GLY A 115 -10.57 15.58 0.87
CA GLY A 115 -11.71 14.84 1.44
C GLY A 115 -11.38 13.65 2.34
N LEU A 116 -10.09 13.30 2.48
CA LEU A 116 -9.67 12.20 3.34
C LEU A 116 -10.02 12.44 4.82
N ASP A 117 -9.88 13.68 5.30
CA ASP A 117 -10.24 14.06 6.68
C ASP A 117 -11.75 13.91 6.94
N GLU A 118 -12.60 14.29 5.98
CA GLU A 118 -14.05 14.13 6.10
C GLU A 118 -14.49 12.67 6.11
N LEU A 119 -13.91 11.84 5.25
CA LEU A 119 -14.16 10.40 5.24
C LEU A 119 -13.70 9.79 6.57
N PHE A 120 -12.53 10.18 7.08
CA PHE A 120 -12.05 9.73 8.37
C PHE A 120 -12.96 10.16 9.52
N LYS A 121 -13.45 11.41 9.50
CA LYS A 121 -14.47 11.91 10.45
C LYS A 121 -15.75 11.08 10.42
N ALA A 122 -16.21 10.66 9.25
CA ALA A 122 -17.36 9.76 9.13
C ALA A 122 -17.10 8.38 9.78
N MET A 123 -15.87 7.88 9.66
CA MET A 123 -15.45 6.60 10.26
C MET A 123 -15.31 6.65 11.79
N ARG A 124 -15.19 7.84 12.40
CA ARG A 124 -15.02 7.99 13.87
C ARG A 124 -16.17 7.40 14.71
N ARG A 125 -17.35 7.17 14.12
CA ARG A 125 -18.50 6.57 14.82
C ARG A 125 -18.28 5.10 15.19
N PHE A 126 -17.49 4.38 14.39
CA PHE A 126 -17.16 2.97 14.62
C PHE A 126 -15.66 2.70 14.78
N VAL A 127 -14.81 3.71 14.55
CA VAL A 127 -13.36 3.68 14.80
C VAL A 127 -13.03 4.62 15.96
N ILE A 128 -12.90 4.06 17.16
CA ILE A 128 -12.52 4.84 18.35
C ILE A 128 -11.02 4.67 18.57
N LEU A 129 -10.29 5.77 18.34
CA LEU A 129 -8.86 5.85 18.61
C LEU A 129 -8.62 6.66 19.90
N LYS A 130 -8.17 6.00 20.97
CA LYS A 130 -7.86 6.63 22.27
C LYS A 130 -6.38 7.00 22.38
N ASP A 131 -5.50 6.12 21.89
CA ASP A 131 -4.05 6.19 22.12
C ASP A 131 -3.22 6.51 20.86
N MET A 132 -3.88 6.73 19.73
CA MET A 132 -3.25 7.02 18.45
C MET A 132 -3.84 8.26 17.79
N LYS A 133 -2.97 9.16 17.32
CA LYS A 133 -3.38 10.34 16.53
C LYS A 133 -3.34 10.04 15.04
N VAL A 134 -4.34 10.54 14.31
CA VAL A 134 -4.39 10.44 12.85
C VAL A 134 -4.33 11.85 12.28
N GLU A 135 -3.32 12.11 11.46
CA GLU A 135 -3.09 13.39 10.81
C GLU A 135 -3.40 13.25 9.32
N ALA A 136 -4.50 13.82 8.86
CA ALA A 136 -4.84 13.90 7.44
C ALA A 136 -4.61 15.35 6.97
N SER A 137 -3.70 15.52 6.01
CA SER A 137 -3.42 16.82 5.39
C SER A 137 -3.82 16.81 3.92
N GLU A 138 -4.31 17.94 3.44
CA GLU A 138 -4.63 18.14 2.02
C GLU A 138 -3.40 18.66 1.29
N TYR A 139 -3.14 18.11 0.11
CA TYR A 139 -1.96 18.42 -0.71
C TYR A 139 -2.35 18.85 -2.11
N ALA A 140 -1.64 19.83 -2.64
CA ALA A 140 -1.76 20.34 -4.00
C ALA A 140 -0.68 19.77 -4.92
N THR A 141 -0.86 19.96 -6.23
CA THR A 141 0.16 19.55 -7.22
C THR A 141 1.45 20.34 -7.00
N GLY A 142 2.56 19.63 -6.83
CA GLY A 142 3.88 20.23 -6.60
C GLY A 142 4.29 20.29 -5.13
N ASP A 143 3.39 20.00 -4.19
CA ASP A 143 3.75 19.81 -2.80
C ASP A 143 4.72 18.64 -2.66
N VAL A 144 5.55 18.71 -1.63
CA VAL A 144 6.61 17.74 -1.39
C VAL A 144 6.57 17.26 0.04
N TYR A 145 6.48 15.96 0.22
CA TYR A 145 6.77 15.28 1.47
C TYR A 145 8.24 14.86 1.48
N GLU A 146 8.94 15.17 2.56
CA GLU A 146 10.34 14.83 2.72
C GLU A 146 10.59 14.20 4.08
N ASP A 147 11.22 13.03 4.06
CA ASP A 147 11.78 12.41 5.24
C ASP A 147 13.25 11.99 5.01
N HIS A 148 13.79 11.21 5.95
CA HIS A 148 15.17 10.73 5.91
C HIS A 148 15.40 9.59 4.91
N VAL A 149 14.34 8.99 4.38
CA VAL A 149 14.37 7.87 3.43
C VAL A 149 14.18 8.36 2.01
N MET A 150 13.17 9.18 1.76
CA MET A 150 12.77 9.61 0.43
C MET A 150 12.13 11.00 0.41
N THR A 151 12.07 11.55 -0.80
CA THR A 151 11.28 12.72 -1.15
C THR A 151 10.15 12.27 -2.06
N LEU A 152 8.91 12.59 -1.70
CA LEU A 152 7.70 12.26 -2.44
C LEU A 152 7.03 13.53 -2.92
N ARG A 153 6.73 13.62 -4.21
CA ARG A 153 5.99 14.74 -4.82
C ARG A 153 4.56 14.32 -5.13
N TYR A 154 3.63 15.21 -4.82
CA TYR A 154 2.21 15.03 -5.10
C TYR A 154 1.85 15.56 -6.49
N VAL A 155 1.12 14.76 -7.26
CA VAL A 155 0.53 15.16 -8.54
C VAL A 155 -0.97 14.90 -8.47
N VAL A 156 -1.75 15.97 -8.28
CA VAL A 156 -3.22 15.89 -8.24
C VAL A 156 -3.72 15.91 -9.68
N ILE A 157 -4.56 14.95 -10.05
CA ILE A 157 -5.15 14.84 -11.38
C ILE A 157 -6.66 14.96 -11.22
N ASN A 158 -7.24 15.97 -11.85
CA ASN A 158 -8.65 16.32 -11.69
C ASN A 158 -9.48 15.66 -12.80
N ARG A 159 -10.70 15.29 -12.45
CA ARG A 159 -11.71 14.86 -13.40
C ARG A 159 -12.20 16.06 -14.19
N GLU A 160 -12.40 15.89 -15.48
CA GLU A 160 -13.17 16.88 -16.23
C GLU A 160 -14.64 16.81 -15.81
N THR A 161 -15.15 17.92 -15.29
CA THR A 161 -16.59 18.11 -15.17
C THR A 161 -17.13 18.37 -16.57
N VAL A 162 -17.94 17.45 -17.10
CA VAL A 162 -18.82 17.81 -18.20
C VAL A 162 -19.73 18.90 -17.66
N ASP A 163 -19.57 20.11 -18.18
CA ASP A 163 -20.52 21.20 -17.95
C ASP A 163 -21.82 20.79 -18.63
N SER A 164 -22.58 19.91 -17.98
CA SER A 164 -23.98 19.73 -18.30
C SER A 164 -24.62 21.06 -17.95
N GLY A 165 -24.81 21.89 -18.98
CA GLY A 165 -25.69 23.06 -18.97
C GLY A 165 -27.14 22.64 -18.70
N LEU A 166 -27.37 22.06 -17.53
CA LEU A 166 -28.64 22.09 -16.85
C LEU A 166 -28.55 23.33 -15.99
N GLU A 167 -29.08 24.42 -16.55
CA GLU A 167 -29.78 25.42 -15.75
C GLU A 167 -30.47 24.71 -14.58
N ALA A 168 -30.44 25.33 -13.40
CA ALA A 168 -31.26 24.95 -12.26
C ALA A 168 -32.74 25.03 -12.68
N GLY A 169 -33.20 24.02 -13.41
CA GLY A 169 -34.56 23.78 -13.79
C GLY A 169 -35.24 23.13 -12.61
N SER A 170 -36.17 23.87 -12.04
CA SER A 170 -37.23 23.34 -11.21
C SER A 170 -37.82 22.05 -11.80
N ASP A 171 -38.16 21.14 -10.89
CA ASP A 171 -39.04 20.00 -11.10
C ASP A 171 -38.43 18.74 -11.72
N GLN A 172 -37.91 17.87 -10.85
CA GLN A 172 -38.31 16.46 -10.84
C GLN A 172 -38.19 15.92 -9.42
N GLU A 173 -39.33 15.78 -8.75
CA GLU A 173 -39.52 15.02 -7.51
C GLU A 173 -39.11 13.57 -7.74
N GLN A 174 -37.86 13.23 -7.43
CA GLN A 174 -37.45 11.86 -7.15
C GLN A 174 -37.26 11.75 -5.65
N ASN A 175 -38.03 10.86 -5.00
CA ASN A 175 -37.99 10.54 -3.58
C ASN A 175 -36.57 10.58 -3.03
N GLN A 176 -36.23 11.70 -2.39
CA GLN A 176 -35.05 11.83 -1.55
C GLN A 176 -35.37 11.04 -0.29
N GLU A 177 -34.85 9.82 -0.18
CA GLU A 177 -34.62 9.26 1.14
C GLU A 177 -33.58 10.18 1.80
N GLU A 178 -34.05 11.18 2.56
CA GLU A 178 -33.23 11.85 3.55
C GLU A 178 -32.71 10.75 4.47
N ALA A 179 -31.46 10.35 4.26
CA ALA A 179 -30.76 9.49 5.18
C ALA A 179 -30.72 10.24 6.52
N THR A 180 -31.65 9.90 7.41
CA THR A 180 -31.65 10.39 8.78
C THR A 180 -30.27 10.10 9.34
N VAL A 181 -29.51 11.17 9.58
CA VAL A 181 -28.18 11.06 10.17
C VAL A 181 -28.41 10.58 11.60
N ASP A 182 -28.23 9.28 11.83
CA ASP A 182 -28.29 8.68 13.16
C ASP A 182 -27.15 9.30 13.99
N ASP A 183 -27.48 10.23 14.88
CA ASP A 183 -26.55 10.86 15.81
C ASP A 183 -26.29 10.00 17.06
N THR A 184 -26.71 8.73 17.04
CA THR A 184 -26.45 7.79 18.13
C THR A 184 -24.95 7.48 18.23
N ASP A 185 -24.30 8.05 19.24
CA ASP A 185 -22.99 7.59 19.70
C ASP A 185 -23.17 6.24 20.43
N TYR A 186 -23.03 5.15 19.68
CA TYR A 186 -23.12 3.77 20.17
C TYR A 186 -22.17 3.48 21.35
N TYR A 187 -21.13 4.30 21.58
CA TYR A 187 -20.13 4.13 22.63
C TYR A 187 -20.16 5.26 23.67
N ALA A 188 -21.23 6.05 23.73
CA ALA A 188 -21.41 7.09 24.76
C ALA A 188 -21.27 6.57 26.19
N TYR A 189 -21.51 5.27 26.41
CA TYR A 189 -21.30 4.60 27.70
C TYR A 189 -19.82 4.46 28.09
N GLU A 190 -18.90 4.38 27.13
CA GLU A 190 -17.46 4.33 27.40
C GLU A 190 -16.90 5.72 27.73
N GLN A 191 -17.33 6.75 27.00
CA GLN A 191 -16.92 8.14 27.28
C GLN A 191 -17.46 8.64 28.63
N LYS A 192 -18.63 8.14 29.08
CA LYS A 192 -19.18 8.43 30.41
C LYS A 192 -18.33 7.91 31.58
N ARG A 193 -17.42 6.95 31.38
CA ARG A 193 -16.46 6.54 32.43
C ARG A 193 -15.33 7.55 32.63
N GLU A 194 -15.07 8.42 31.66
CA GLU A 194 -14.06 9.50 31.75
C GLU A 194 -14.70 10.86 32.08
N ALA A 195 -15.99 11.07 31.75
CA ALA A 195 -16.72 12.32 31.98
C ALA A 195 -17.06 12.64 33.46
N LEU A 196 -16.61 11.83 34.44
CA LEU A 196 -16.75 12.14 35.86
C LEU A 196 -15.66 13.10 36.39
N GLN A 197 -14.78 13.64 35.53
CA GLN A 197 -13.68 14.52 35.98
C GLN A 197 -13.51 15.87 35.30
N GLN A 198 -14.38 16.32 34.40
CA GLN A 198 -14.36 17.73 33.97
C GLN A 198 -15.71 18.19 33.44
N SER A 199 -16.37 19.05 34.20
CA SER A 199 -17.58 19.77 33.82
C SER A 199 -17.23 21.01 33.00
N GLN A 200 -17.76 21.11 31.78
CA GLN A 200 -18.42 22.32 31.27
C GLN A 200 -19.18 22.01 29.96
N PRO A 201 -20.42 22.51 29.76
CA PRO A 201 -21.17 22.32 28.53
C PRO A 201 -20.84 23.44 27.55
N GLU A 202 -20.11 23.15 26.48
CA GLU A 202 -20.03 24.05 25.32
C GLU A 202 -21.12 23.70 24.31
N GLY A 203 -21.82 24.74 23.85
CA GLY A 203 -23.05 24.66 23.08
C GLY A 203 -22.94 23.82 21.81
N ALA A 204 -23.98 23.00 21.59
CA ALA A 204 -24.20 22.29 20.33
C ALA A 204 -24.24 23.28 19.16
N LYS A 205 -23.13 23.36 18.42
CA LYS A 205 -23.14 24.00 17.09
C LYS A 205 -23.95 23.09 16.19
N LYS A 206 -25.05 23.61 15.63
CA LYS A 206 -25.85 22.94 14.60
C LYS A 206 -24.91 22.42 13.52
N ALA A 207 -24.82 21.10 13.40
CA ALA A 207 -24.11 20.44 12.31
C ALA A 207 -24.76 20.91 11.01
N GLN A 208 -23.97 21.58 10.17
CA GLN A 208 -24.38 21.91 8.82
C GLN A 208 -24.62 20.58 8.11
N SER A 209 -25.85 20.37 7.64
CA SER A 209 -26.24 19.19 6.86
C SER A 209 -25.46 19.18 5.54
N THR A 210 -24.28 18.57 5.53
CA THR A 210 -23.58 18.23 4.30
C THR A 210 -24.33 17.09 3.64
N ASN A 211 -24.77 17.29 2.40
CA ASN A 211 -25.50 16.27 1.66
C ASN A 211 -24.53 15.15 1.24
N TRP A 212 -24.37 14.13 2.11
CA TRP A 212 -23.42 13.03 1.94
C TRP A 212 -23.70 12.15 0.71
N THR A 213 -24.87 12.29 0.10
CA THR A 213 -25.36 11.46 -1.00
C THR A 213 -24.77 11.79 -2.38
N LYS A 214 -23.99 12.87 -2.52
CA LYS A 214 -23.41 13.32 -3.80
C LYS A 214 -21.91 13.63 -3.76
N ARG A 215 -21.12 12.89 -2.96
CA ARG A 215 -19.66 13.03 -3.06
C ARG A 215 -19.15 12.26 -4.26
N GLU A 216 -18.94 12.96 -5.37
CA GLU A 216 -18.21 12.40 -6.51
C GLU A 216 -16.70 12.49 -6.30
N GLU A 217 -15.98 11.48 -6.77
CA GLU A 217 -14.53 11.52 -6.86
C GLU A 217 -14.16 12.52 -7.98
N CYS A 218 -13.65 13.69 -7.58
CA CYS A 218 -13.29 14.77 -8.50
C CYS A 218 -11.79 14.84 -8.79
N SER A 219 -10.97 14.14 -8.01
CA SER A 219 -9.51 14.20 -8.11
C SER A 219 -8.85 12.93 -7.60
N VAL A 220 -7.80 12.50 -8.29
CA VAL A 220 -6.93 11.39 -7.88
C VAL A 220 -5.50 11.90 -7.67
N MET A 221 -4.69 11.13 -6.95
CA MET A 221 -3.32 11.48 -6.58
C MET A 221 -2.34 10.47 -7.18
N ALA A 222 -1.41 10.97 -7.98
CA ALA A 222 -0.21 10.24 -8.36
C ALA A 222 0.98 10.67 -7.50
N TYR A 223 1.88 9.73 -7.24
CA TYR A 223 3.02 9.91 -6.35
C TYR A 223 4.33 9.64 -7.08
N ILE A 224 5.24 10.61 -7.03
CA ILE A 224 6.62 10.45 -7.55
C ILE A 224 7.57 10.40 -6.36
N CYS A 225 8.22 9.26 -6.17
CA CYS A 225 9.10 9.00 -5.04
C CYS A 225 10.57 8.97 -5.50
N LYS A 226 11.44 9.74 -4.85
CA LYS A 226 12.88 9.71 -5.06
C LYS A 226 13.58 9.36 -3.74
N LEU A 227 14.31 8.25 -3.70
CA LEU A 227 15.08 7.89 -2.51
C LEU A 227 16.18 8.92 -2.24
N LYS A 228 16.52 9.12 -0.96
CA LYS A 228 17.65 9.97 -0.59
C LYS A 228 18.97 9.36 -1.07
N PRO A 229 19.88 10.18 -1.63
CA PRO A 229 21.19 9.72 -2.05
C PRO A 229 21.98 9.20 -0.85
N ARG A 230 22.89 8.28 -1.11
CA ARG A 230 23.75 7.68 -0.10
C ARG A 230 25.15 7.57 -0.63
N HIS A 231 26.11 7.98 0.19
CA HIS A 231 27.52 7.79 -0.14
C HIS A 231 27.89 6.31 -0.17
N GLY A 232 28.76 5.96 -1.10
CA GLY A 232 29.28 4.61 -1.23
C GLY A 232 29.96 4.13 0.04
N GLN A 233 29.90 2.83 0.29
CA GLN A 233 30.55 2.24 1.44
C GLN A 233 32.06 2.42 1.35
N LEU A 234 32.69 2.85 2.46
CA LEU A 234 34.14 2.96 2.56
C LEU A 234 34.78 1.58 2.49
N SER A 235 35.69 1.37 1.55
CA SER A 235 36.53 0.18 1.47
C SER A 235 37.72 0.34 2.40
N LEU A 236 37.73 -0.42 3.49
CA LEU A 236 38.84 -0.42 4.45
C LEU A 236 40.13 -0.93 3.81
N GLU A 237 40.03 -1.89 2.90
CA GLU A 237 41.17 -2.45 2.16
C GLU A 237 41.89 -1.36 1.35
N LYS A 238 41.13 -0.58 0.55
CA LYS A 238 41.68 0.55 -0.21
C LYS A 238 42.24 1.65 0.69
N CYS A 239 41.62 1.89 1.85
CA CYS A 239 42.14 2.87 2.81
C CYS A 239 43.52 2.44 3.35
N VAL A 240 43.68 1.15 3.65
CA VAL A 240 44.95 0.58 4.14
C VAL A 240 46.01 0.61 3.03
N GLU A 241 45.66 0.25 1.80
CA GLU A 241 46.56 0.34 0.63
C GLU A 241 47.04 1.77 0.38
N MET A 242 46.17 2.76 0.61
CA MET A 242 46.47 4.18 0.45
C MET A 242 47.19 4.78 1.68
N GLY A 243 47.51 3.98 2.71
CA GLY A 243 48.26 4.41 3.88
C GLY A 243 47.45 5.22 4.91
N VAL A 244 46.11 5.17 4.85
CA VAL A 244 45.25 5.91 5.78
C VAL A 244 45.20 5.19 7.13
N PRO A 245 45.66 5.83 8.24
CA PRO A 245 45.63 5.21 9.55
C PRO A 245 44.19 5.07 10.09
N PRO A 246 43.89 4.02 10.88
CA PRO A 246 42.60 3.87 11.52
C PRO A 246 42.36 5.01 12.53
N GLY A 247 41.21 5.68 12.42
CA GLY A 247 40.90 6.80 13.31
C GLY A 247 39.93 7.81 12.69
N PRO A 248 39.93 9.08 13.15
CA PRO A 248 38.98 10.10 12.71
C PRO A 248 39.07 10.41 11.20
N LEU A 249 40.23 10.16 10.59
CA LEU A 249 40.46 10.33 9.15
C LEU A 249 39.57 9.40 8.30
N LEU A 250 39.36 8.15 8.73
CA LEU A 250 38.40 7.25 8.06
C LEU A 250 36.96 7.79 8.15
N GLY A 251 36.61 8.44 9.25
CA GLY A 251 35.32 9.10 9.41
C GLY A 251 35.14 10.27 8.44
N GLN A 252 36.19 11.06 8.22
CA GLN A 252 36.18 12.16 7.24
C GLN A 252 36.02 11.62 5.81
N LEU A 253 36.79 10.59 5.44
CA LEU A 253 36.64 9.92 4.14
C LEU A 253 35.25 9.32 3.95
N LYS A 254 34.70 8.69 5.00
CA LYS A 254 33.33 8.13 4.97
C LYS A 254 32.27 9.21 4.72
N ASN A 255 32.47 10.40 5.27
CA ASN A 255 31.56 11.54 5.11
C ASN A 255 31.75 12.30 3.78
N GLY A 256 32.63 11.84 2.89
CA GLY A 256 32.85 12.50 1.59
C GLY A 256 33.94 13.57 1.59
N ASN A 257 34.66 13.75 2.70
CA ASN A 257 35.73 14.74 2.78
C ASN A 257 37.07 14.10 2.37
N ASP A 258 37.83 14.83 1.56
CA ASP A 258 39.20 14.45 1.21
C ASP A 258 40.12 14.65 2.42
N VAL A 259 41.09 13.75 2.59
CA VAL A 259 42.00 13.76 3.73
C VAL A 259 43.44 13.92 3.27
N THR A 260 44.15 14.85 3.91
CA THR A 260 45.60 14.99 3.76
C THR A 260 46.31 14.15 4.82
N LEU A 261 47.14 13.22 4.36
CA LEU A 261 47.97 12.37 5.22
C LEU A 261 49.19 13.15 5.76
N PRO A 262 49.83 12.66 6.85
CA PRO A 262 51.02 13.30 7.43
C PRO A 262 52.21 13.39 6.47
N ASP A 263 52.25 12.58 5.41
CA ASP A 263 53.25 12.59 4.35
C ASP A 263 52.97 13.66 3.27
N GLY A 264 51.87 14.42 3.39
CA GLY A 264 51.44 15.45 2.45
C GLY A 264 50.59 14.94 1.28
N ARG A 265 50.36 13.62 1.18
CA ARG A 265 49.51 13.02 0.13
C ARG A 265 48.03 13.29 0.44
N VAL A 266 47.27 13.71 -0.56
CA VAL A 266 45.80 13.84 -0.45
C VAL A 266 45.14 12.56 -0.96
N VAL A 267 44.39 11.90 -0.08
CA VAL A 267 43.55 10.75 -0.42
C VAL A 267 42.14 11.26 -0.64
N LYS A 268 41.62 11.07 -1.86
CA LYS A 268 40.26 11.49 -2.20
C LYS A 268 39.25 10.48 -1.68
N SER A 269 38.14 10.97 -1.15
CA SER A 269 37.06 10.12 -0.66
C SER A 269 36.51 9.18 -1.75
N CYS A 270 36.43 9.65 -3.01
CA CYS A 270 35.94 8.85 -4.13
C CYS A 270 36.86 7.67 -4.52
N GLU A 271 38.15 7.70 -4.19
CA GLU A 271 39.10 6.63 -4.53
C GLU A 271 38.95 5.41 -3.61
N VAL A 272 38.57 5.66 -2.36
CA VAL A 272 38.49 4.66 -1.29
C VAL A 272 37.06 4.21 -0.96
N ARG A 273 36.04 4.77 -1.63
CA ARG A 273 34.64 4.36 -1.48
C ARG A 273 34.14 3.58 -2.69
N ALA A 274 33.06 2.83 -2.49
CA ALA A 274 32.22 2.35 -3.59
C ALA A 274 31.54 3.55 -4.31
N PRO A 275 30.94 3.34 -5.50
CA PRO A 275 30.14 4.37 -6.15
C PRO A 275 29.02 4.87 -5.22
N ASP A 276 28.73 6.17 -5.31
CA ASP A 276 27.60 6.76 -4.59
C ASP A 276 26.29 6.27 -5.21
N ASP A 277 25.28 6.07 -4.37
CA ASP A 277 23.92 5.73 -4.79
C ASP A 277 23.12 7.04 -4.88
N PRO A 278 22.78 7.50 -6.08
CA PRO A 278 22.09 8.79 -6.27
C PRO A 278 20.63 8.78 -5.79
N GLY A 279 20.08 7.61 -5.47
CA GLY A 279 18.69 7.46 -5.04
C GLY A 279 17.75 7.19 -6.22
N PRO A 280 17.29 5.95 -6.44
CA PRO A 280 16.39 5.63 -7.53
C PRO A 280 15.02 6.31 -7.39
N VAL A 281 14.38 6.55 -8.54
CA VAL A 281 13.05 7.13 -8.66
C VAL A 281 12.02 6.06 -8.99
N PHE A 282 10.85 6.12 -8.38
CA PHE A 282 9.71 5.24 -8.69
C PHE A 282 8.38 5.96 -8.50
N MET A 283 7.32 5.46 -9.14
CA MET A 283 6.05 6.16 -9.22
C MET A 283 4.84 5.27 -8.98
N PHE A 284 3.75 5.88 -8.51
CA PHE A 284 2.43 5.27 -8.36
C PHE A 284 1.40 6.11 -9.10
N ILE A 285 0.64 5.48 -9.99
CA ILE A 285 -0.35 6.13 -10.84
C ILE A 285 -1.67 5.36 -10.76
N ASP A 286 -2.77 6.07 -10.53
CA ASP A 286 -4.13 5.49 -10.43
C ASP A 286 -5.12 6.42 -11.15
N ILE A 287 -5.21 6.26 -12.47
CA ILE A 287 -6.20 6.96 -13.31
C ILE A 287 -7.42 6.05 -13.45
N PRO A 288 -8.60 6.45 -12.94
CA PRO A 288 -9.74 5.55 -12.80
C PRO A 288 -10.62 5.47 -14.05
N THR A 289 -10.79 6.59 -14.76
CA THR A 289 -11.62 6.68 -15.96
C THR A 289 -10.98 7.61 -16.97
N ARG A 290 -11.48 7.56 -18.21
CA ARG A 290 -11.00 8.42 -19.31
C ARG A 290 -11.25 9.91 -19.07
N ASP A 291 -12.19 10.27 -18.21
CA ASP A 291 -12.52 11.67 -17.85
C ASP A 291 -11.34 12.43 -17.22
N TYR A 292 -10.34 11.70 -16.71
CA TYR A 292 -9.13 12.28 -16.10
C TYR A 292 -8.01 12.48 -17.12
N MET A 293 -8.13 11.94 -18.33
CA MET A 293 -7.04 11.88 -19.29
C MET A 293 -6.61 13.27 -19.79
N LYS A 294 -7.53 14.22 -19.94
CA LYS A 294 -7.17 15.55 -20.44
C LYS A 294 -6.24 16.29 -19.47
N ASP A 295 -6.56 16.27 -18.18
CA ASP A 295 -5.72 16.87 -17.13
C ASP A 295 -4.44 16.04 -16.89
N PHE A 296 -4.52 14.70 -17.00
CA PHE A 296 -3.35 13.82 -16.93
C PHE A 296 -2.32 14.14 -18.03
N VAL A 297 -2.77 14.28 -19.28
CA VAL A 297 -1.91 14.63 -20.43
C VAL A 297 -1.36 16.04 -20.27
N ALA A 298 -2.16 17.01 -19.80
CA ALA A 298 -1.70 18.36 -19.53
C ALA A 298 -0.57 18.40 -18.47
N LYS A 299 -0.61 17.48 -17.50
CA LYS A 299 0.40 17.33 -16.44
C LYS A 299 1.53 16.36 -16.78
N ALA A 300 1.53 15.75 -17.97
CA ALA A 300 2.57 14.81 -18.40
C ALA A 300 3.99 15.44 -18.33
N ALA A 301 4.10 16.75 -18.55
CA ALA A 301 5.36 17.50 -18.44
C ALA A 301 6.01 17.41 -17.04
N LEU A 302 5.24 17.14 -15.98
CA LEU A 302 5.78 16.94 -14.64
C LEU A 302 6.57 15.63 -14.50
N PHE A 303 6.28 14.66 -15.37
CA PHE A 303 6.90 13.33 -15.39
C PHE A 303 8.12 13.28 -16.32
N GLU A 304 8.25 14.20 -17.28
CA GLU A 304 9.34 14.23 -18.27
C GLU A 304 10.73 14.20 -17.64
N LYS A 305 10.90 14.83 -16.47
CA LYS A 305 12.18 14.84 -15.74
C LYS A 305 12.66 13.46 -15.28
N TYR A 306 11.78 12.47 -15.29
CA TYR A 306 12.04 11.10 -14.84
C TYR A 306 11.85 10.06 -15.95
N GLN A 307 11.62 10.54 -17.18
CA GLN A 307 11.43 9.74 -18.39
C GLN A 307 12.74 9.66 -19.20
N GLN A 308 12.68 9.22 -20.45
CA GLN A 308 13.85 9.15 -21.34
C GLN A 308 14.58 10.50 -21.50
N THR A 309 13.88 11.63 -21.29
CA THR A 309 14.43 12.99 -21.37
C THR A 309 15.07 13.48 -20.08
N ALA A 310 15.21 12.62 -19.06
CA ALA A 310 15.92 12.94 -17.81
C ALA A 310 17.37 13.38 -18.09
N MET A 311 17.86 14.36 -17.33
CA MET A 311 19.23 14.88 -17.47
C MET A 311 20.28 13.84 -17.08
N ASP A 312 19.98 13.07 -16.03
CA ASP A 312 20.85 12.02 -15.50
C ASP A 312 20.13 10.67 -15.54
N GLU A 313 20.86 9.59 -15.85
CA GLU A 313 20.31 8.22 -15.80
C GLU A 313 19.75 7.86 -14.42
N SER A 314 20.28 8.46 -13.36
CA SER A 314 19.80 8.25 -11.99
C SER A 314 18.42 8.84 -11.70
N ASP A 315 17.98 9.81 -12.50
CA ASP A 315 16.66 10.42 -12.35
C ASP A 315 15.58 9.64 -13.12
N GLN A 316 15.98 8.72 -14.00
CA GLN A 316 15.03 7.85 -14.70
C GLN A 316 14.31 6.93 -13.71
N ALA A 317 12.99 6.81 -13.88
CA ALA A 317 12.19 5.94 -13.04
C ALA A 317 12.55 4.47 -13.27
N ILE A 318 12.87 3.74 -12.20
CA ILE A 318 13.19 2.30 -12.29
C ILE A 318 11.94 1.45 -12.45
N PHE A 319 10.82 1.87 -11.86
CA PHE A 319 9.52 1.24 -12.05
C PHE A 319 8.38 2.24 -11.87
N VAL A 320 7.27 1.95 -12.54
CA VAL A 320 6.00 2.66 -12.43
C VAL A 320 4.92 1.65 -12.07
N VAL A 321 4.27 1.84 -10.93
CA VAL A 321 3.15 1.02 -10.48
C VAL A 321 1.85 1.66 -10.93
N HIS A 322 1.09 0.93 -11.72
CA HIS A 322 -0.18 1.33 -12.28
C HIS A 322 -1.30 0.60 -11.54
N PHE A 323 -2.18 1.37 -10.89
CA PHE A 323 -3.42 0.90 -10.28
C PHE A 323 -4.64 1.13 -11.19
N SER A 324 -4.41 1.74 -12.36
CA SER A 324 -5.42 2.04 -13.37
C SER A 324 -6.07 0.78 -13.94
N PRO A 325 -7.39 0.83 -14.21
CA PRO A 325 -8.08 -0.23 -14.94
C PRO A 325 -7.54 -0.42 -16.36
N LEU A 326 -7.74 -1.62 -16.92
CA LEU A 326 -7.17 -2.01 -18.22
C LEU A 326 -7.66 -1.13 -19.38
N ASP A 327 -8.94 -0.74 -19.36
CA ASP A 327 -9.58 0.07 -20.40
C ASP A 327 -8.97 1.47 -20.55
N VAL A 328 -8.49 2.04 -19.43
CA VAL A 328 -7.75 3.30 -19.36
C VAL A 328 -6.30 3.11 -19.78
N MET A 329 -5.64 2.04 -19.31
CA MET A 329 -4.25 1.75 -19.69
C MET A 329 -4.10 1.47 -21.20
N HIS A 330 -5.15 0.97 -21.84
CA HIS A 330 -5.21 0.72 -23.28
C HIS A 330 -5.55 1.95 -24.13
N CYS A 331 -5.84 3.11 -23.53
CA CYS A 331 -5.99 4.35 -24.27
C CYS A 331 -4.67 4.75 -24.94
N ASP A 332 -4.75 5.33 -26.14
CA ASP A 332 -3.58 5.75 -26.89
C ASP A 332 -2.77 6.80 -26.11
N GLU A 333 -3.44 7.70 -25.40
CA GLU A 333 -2.80 8.73 -24.59
C GLU A 333 -2.04 8.12 -23.40
N TYR A 334 -2.56 7.05 -22.80
CA TYR A 334 -1.91 6.37 -21.68
C TYR A 334 -0.72 5.54 -22.17
N ARG A 335 -0.86 4.84 -23.31
CA ARG A 335 0.25 4.13 -23.94
C ARG A 335 1.37 5.08 -24.34
N GLN A 336 1.05 6.20 -24.98
CA GLN A 336 2.03 7.24 -25.30
C GLN A 336 2.73 7.79 -24.05
N PHE A 337 2.05 7.83 -22.91
CA PHE A 337 2.69 8.20 -21.64
C PHE A 337 3.66 7.11 -21.16
N MET A 338 3.31 5.82 -21.25
CA MET A 338 4.19 4.71 -20.90
C MET A 338 5.41 4.63 -21.83
N ASP A 339 5.23 4.83 -23.14
CA ASP A 339 6.29 4.76 -24.15
C ASP A 339 7.37 5.84 -23.98
N ARG A 340 7.10 6.91 -23.22
CA ARG A 340 8.08 7.96 -22.88
C ARG A 340 9.09 7.51 -21.83
N PHE A 341 8.83 6.44 -21.08
CA PHE A 341 9.76 5.91 -20.08
C PHE A 341 10.88 5.12 -20.73
N SER A 342 12.02 5.02 -20.05
CA SER A 342 13.18 4.32 -20.59
C SER A 342 12.91 2.82 -20.75
N ALA A 343 13.59 2.16 -21.68
CA ALA A 343 13.45 0.71 -21.87
C ALA A 343 13.88 -0.13 -20.64
N SER A 344 14.61 0.47 -19.69
CA SER A 344 14.97 -0.15 -18.41
C SER A 344 13.88 -0.01 -17.35
N THR A 345 12.93 0.91 -17.52
CA THR A 345 11.80 1.14 -16.62
C THR A 345 10.85 -0.06 -16.66
N ARG A 346 10.49 -0.59 -15.50
CA ARG A 346 9.50 -1.67 -15.38
C ARG A 346 8.11 -1.11 -15.08
N HIS A 347 7.16 -1.31 -15.99
CA HIS A 347 5.75 -0.97 -15.76
C HIS A 347 5.07 -2.15 -15.06
N ILE A 348 4.46 -1.91 -13.90
CA ILE A 348 3.82 -2.95 -13.07
C ILE A 348 2.34 -2.65 -12.97
N ALA A 349 1.48 -3.55 -13.42
CA ALA A 349 0.02 -3.39 -13.29
C ALA A 349 -0.53 -4.18 -12.11
N LEU A 350 -1.18 -3.44 -11.20
CA LEU A 350 -1.91 -3.97 -10.05
C LEU A 350 -3.39 -3.58 -10.19
N ASN A 351 -4.11 -4.30 -11.05
CA ASN A 351 -5.50 -4.02 -11.40
C ASN A 351 -6.33 -5.31 -11.55
N GLU A 352 -7.57 -5.16 -11.99
CA GLU A 352 -8.58 -6.23 -12.05
C GLU A 352 -8.15 -7.42 -12.91
N VAL A 353 -7.21 -7.24 -13.85
CA VAL A 353 -6.77 -8.33 -14.75
C VAL A 353 -5.94 -9.39 -14.02
N ASN A 354 -5.40 -9.07 -12.84
CA ASN A 354 -4.68 -10.06 -12.04
C ASN A 354 -5.62 -11.20 -11.59
N SER A 355 -5.09 -12.42 -11.59
CA SER A 355 -5.89 -13.64 -11.52
C SER A 355 -5.89 -14.33 -10.16
N PHE A 356 -5.11 -13.86 -9.19
CA PHE A 356 -5.00 -14.53 -7.88
C PHE A 356 -5.04 -13.55 -6.72
N SER A 357 -5.97 -13.78 -5.80
CA SER A 357 -6.20 -13.00 -4.59
C SER A 357 -5.03 -13.03 -3.60
N GLY A 358 -4.31 -14.15 -3.49
CA GLY A 358 -3.28 -14.33 -2.46
C GLY A 358 -3.76 -14.98 -1.16
N TYR A 359 -5.06 -15.31 -1.02
CA TYR A 359 -5.62 -15.96 0.18
C TYR A 359 -5.40 -17.49 0.21
N ILE A 360 -4.14 -17.92 0.25
CA ILE A 360 -3.70 -19.33 0.28
C ILE A 360 -4.42 -20.14 1.37
N ALA A 361 -4.53 -19.61 2.59
CA ALA A 361 -5.12 -20.33 3.72
C ALA A 361 -6.62 -20.59 3.54
N ALA A 362 -7.35 -19.64 2.96
CA ALA A 362 -8.78 -19.81 2.66
C ALA A 362 -8.99 -20.91 1.62
N HIS A 363 -8.17 -20.93 0.57
CA HIS A 363 -8.18 -21.99 -0.44
C HIS A 363 -7.87 -23.34 0.17
N ARG A 364 -6.79 -23.45 0.95
CA ARG A 364 -6.40 -24.70 1.62
C ARG A 364 -7.53 -25.28 2.46
N ILE A 365 -8.17 -24.47 3.31
CA ILE A 365 -9.32 -24.90 4.13
C ILE A 365 -10.50 -25.31 3.24
N GLN A 366 -10.79 -24.54 2.18
CA GLN A 366 -11.89 -24.89 1.27
C GLN A 366 -11.63 -26.21 0.55
N TYR A 367 -10.40 -26.50 0.11
CA TYR A 367 -10.04 -27.78 -0.49
C TYR A 367 -10.24 -28.95 0.48
N HIS A 368 -9.96 -28.74 1.78
CA HIS A 368 -10.24 -29.73 2.82
C HIS A 368 -11.74 -29.96 3.02
N LEU A 369 -12.51 -28.88 3.16
CA LEU A 369 -13.97 -28.95 3.35
C LEU A 369 -14.68 -29.53 2.12
N ASN A 370 -14.20 -29.23 0.92
CA ASN A 370 -14.69 -29.77 -0.34
C ASN A 370 -14.61 -31.31 -0.39
N GLN A 371 -13.66 -31.94 0.34
CA GLN A 371 -13.62 -33.41 0.43
C GLN A 371 -14.85 -33.99 1.14
N LEU A 372 -15.45 -33.24 2.06
CA LEU A 372 -16.62 -33.64 2.83
C LEU A 372 -17.89 -33.55 1.97
N ASP A 373 -18.10 -32.41 1.32
CA ASP A 373 -19.25 -32.16 0.46
C ASP A 373 -18.93 -31.07 -0.57
N GLU A 374 -19.01 -31.41 -1.85
CA GLU A 374 -18.68 -30.49 -2.95
C GLU A 374 -19.75 -29.43 -3.21
N GLN A 375 -21.00 -29.69 -2.81
CA GLN A 375 -22.13 -28.79 -3.05
C GLN A 375 -22.20 -27.72 -1.96
N ILE A 376 -21.95 -28.12 -0.71
CA ILE A 376 -21.90 -27.20 0.44
C ILE A 376 -20.60 -26.39 0.41
N PHE A 377 -19.47 -27.01 0.04
CA PHE A 377 -18.15 -26.39 0.01
C PHE A 377 -17.56 -26.40 -1.40
N PRO A 378 -18.10 -25.61 -2.34
CA PRO A 378 -17.54 -25.50 -3.68
C PRO A 378 -16.14 -24.87 -3.63
N VAL A 379 -15.24 -25.32 -4.51
CA VAL A 379 -13.90 -24.73 -4.61
C VAL A 379 -14.00 -23.25 -4.96
N LEU A 380 -13.21 -22.42 -4.26
CA LEU A 380 -13.17 -20.98 -4.49
C LEU A 380 -12.59 -20.71 -5.90
N ARG A 381 -13.32 -19.94 -6.70
CA ARG A 381 -12.85 -19.56 -8.04
C ARG A 381 -12.04 -18.27 -7.96
N GLU A 382 -10.84 -18.32 -8.51
CA GLU A 382 -9.94 -17.17 -8.66
C GLU A 382 -9.92 -16.61 -10.08
N LYS A 383 -10.46 -17.37 -11.06
CA LYS A 383 -10.55 -16.90 -12.44
C LYS A 383 -11.38 -15.63 -12.50
N ASN A 384 -10.79 -14.59 -13.07
CA ASN A 384 -11.54 -13.40 -13.45
C ASN A 384 -12.46 -13.77 -14.63
N ASN A 385 -13.78 -13.70 -14.43
CA ASN A 385 -14.76 -14.05 -15.46
C ASN A 385 -14.81 -13.02 -16.62
N GLN A 386 -14.18 -11.85 -16.46
CA GLN A 386 -14.22 -10.76 -17.45
C GLN A 386 -12.96 -10.70 -18.32
N TYR A 387 -11.84 -11.24 -17.84
CA TYR A 387 -10.55 -11.21 -18.54
C TYR A 387 -10.02 -12.63 -18.64
N GLU A 388 -10.30 -13.29 -19.76
CA GLU A 388 -9.68 -14.57 -20.12
C GLU A 388 -8.28 -14.28 -20.65
N ASP A 389 -7.29 -14.51 -19.79
CA ASP A 389 -5.85 -14.25 -20.01
C ASP A 389 -5.45 -12.77 -20.22
N PRO A 390 -4.20 -12.40 -19.88
CA PRO A 390 -3.57 -11.17 -20.38
C PRO A 390 -3.80 -11.02 -21.88
N PRO A 391 -4.29 -9.87 -22.37
CA PRO A 391 -4.32 -9.62 -23.81
C PRO A 391 -2.91 -9.75 -24.39
N ASP A 392 -2.76 -10.36 -25.58
CA ASP A 392 -1.45 -10.57 -26.26
C ASP A 392 -0.62 -9.29 -26.45
N ASN A 393 -1.27 -8.12 -26.41
CA ASN A 393 -0.65 -6.80 -26.59
C ASN A 393 0.06 -6.25 -25.34
N ASP A 394 0.15 -7.02 -24.27
CA ASP A 394 0.59 -6.53 -22.95
C ASP A 394 2.03 -6.96 -22.59
N THR A 395 2.89 -7.10 -23.60
CA THR A 395 4.27 -7.58 -23.45
C THR A 395 5.16 -6.69 -22.58
N ASP A 396 4.83 -5.40 -22.49
CA ASP A 396 5.63 -4.41 -21.76
C ASP A 396 5.20 -4.24 -20.30
N LEU A 397 4.09 -4.88 -19.90
CA LEU A 397 3.56 -4.81 -18.54
C LEU A 397 3.92 -6.04 -17.71
N VAL A 398 4.53 -5.78 -16.56
CA VAL A 398 4.79 -6.80 -15.56
C VAL A 398 3.59 -6.94 -14.65
N ARG A 399 2.82 -8.01 -14.83
CA ARG A 399 1.84 -8.46 -13.83
C ARG A 399 2.56 -9.26 -12.74
N THR A 400 2.20 -8.98 -11.48
CA THR A 400 2.79 -9.62 -10.29
C THR A 400 1.69 -10.00 -9.30
N SER A 401 1.81 -11.17 -8.68
CA SER A 401 0.92 -11.58 -7.61
C SER A 401 1.36 -11.03 -6.25
N SER A 402 0.49 -11.20 -5.25
CA SER A 402 0.78 -10.95 -3.84
C SER A 402 2.06 -11.68 -3.41
N LEU A 403 2.79 -11.11 -2.44
CA LEU A 403 4.13 -11.54 -1.99
C LEU A 403 5.29 -11.34 -2.96
N SER A 404 5.07 -10.77 -4.14
CA SER A 404 6.18 -10.35 -5.02
C SER A 404 6.98 -9.20 -4.38
N TYR A 405 8.31 -9.29 -4.41
CA TYR A 405 9.20 -8.24 -3.91
C TYR A 405 9.91 -7.53 -5.05
N LEU A 406 9.99 -6.22 -4.95
CA LEU A 406 10.76 -5.37 -5.82
C LEU A 406 11.89 -4.74 -5.01
N HIS A 407 13.11 -5.16 -5.33
CA HIS A 407 14.30 -4.69 -4.65
C HIS A 407 14.76 -3.38 -5.27
N ILE A 408 14.44 -2.27 -4.59
CA ILE A 408 14.82 -0.92 -5.00
C ILE A 408 16.29 -0.68 -4.65
N ARG A 409 16.65 -0.99 -3.41
CA ARG A 409 18.00 -0.84 -2.86
C ARG A 409 18.33 -2.05 -1.99
N PRO A 410 19.38 -2.82 -2.29
CA PRO A 410 20.16 -2.83 -3.54
C PRO A 410 19.31 -3.25 -4.75
N PRO A 411 19.61 -2.81 -5.98
CA PRO A 411 18.82 -3.11 -7.17
C PRO A 411 19.02 -4.57 -7.59
N LYS A 412 18.14 -5.46 -7.13
CA LYS A 412 18.15 -6.89 -7.50
C LYS A 412 17.02 -7.26 -8.47
N GLY A 413 16.20 -6.29 -8.87
CA GLY A 413 15.03 -6.51 -9.70
C GLY A 413 13.84 -7.10 -8.93
N ILE A 414 13.01 -7.85 -9.64
CA ILE A 414 11.78 -8.44 -9.12
C ILE A 414 12.08 -9.86 -8.63
N ASP A 415 11.84 -10.11 -7.35
CA ASP A 415 11.93 -11.41 -6.72
C ASP A 415 10.53 -12.01 -6.59
N ARG A 416 10.34 -13.15 -7.27
CA ARG A 416 9.11 -13.96 -7.30
C ARG A 416 9.24 -15.27 -6.53
N THR A 417 10.31 -15.48 -5.78
CA THR A 417 10.55 -16.75 -5.08
C THR A 417 9.50 -17.06 -4.02
N GLN A 418 8.88 -16.03 -3.44
CA GLN A 418 7.81 -16.15 -2.45
C GLN A 418 6.43 -15.81 -3.04
N GLU A 419 6.33 -15.66 -4.36
CA GLU A 419 5.07 -15.30 -5.02
C GLU A 419 3.97 -16.30 -4.61
N ALA A 420 2.82 -15.75 -4.20
CA ALA A 420 1.74 -16.57 -3.69
C ALA A 420 1.17 -17.44 -4.83
N SER A 421 1.14 -18.76 -4.62
CA SER A 421 0.55 -19.71 -5.57
C SER A 421 -0.32 -20.74 -4.87
N LEU A 422 -1.30 -21.27 -5.60
CA LEU A 422 -2.15 -22.35 -5.12
C LEU A 422 -1.57 -23.72 -5.48
N ASN A 423 -1.41 -24.60 -4.49
CA ASN A 423 -0.96 -25.97 -4.69
C ASN A 423 -2.04 -26.97 -4.19
N PRO A 424 -3.12 -27.23 -4.95
CA PRO A 424 -4.21 -28.10 -4.52
C PRO A 424 -3.75 -29.50 -4.09
N THR A 425 -2.79 -30.07 -4.81
CA THR A 425 -2.22 -31.39 -4.49
C THR A 425 -1.56 -31.42 -3.12
N GLU A 426 -0.82 -30.37 -2.76
CA GLU A 426 -0.18 -30.25 -1.45
C GLU A 426 -1.24 -30.22 -0.34
N TYR A 427 -2.29 -29.43 -0.52
CA TYR A 427 -3.38 -29.33 0.45
C TYR A 427 -4.09 -30.67 0.67
N LEU A 428 -4.36 -31.42 -0.41
CA LEU A 428 -4.99 -32.72 -0.30
C LEU A 428 -4.09 -33.77 0.35
N ASN A 429 -2.78 -33.73 0.09
CA ASN A 429 -1.81 -34.64 0.71
C ASN A 429 -1.75 -34.46 2.24
N GLU A 430 -2.01 -33.27 2.77
CA GLU A 430 -2.08 -33.05 4.23
C GLU A 430 -3.17 -33.87 4.90
N LEU A 431 -4.29 -34.12 4.20
CA LEU A 431 -5.38 -34.94 4.72
C LEU A 431 -5.00 -36.42 4.78
N GLU A 432 -4.08 -36.86 3.93
CA GLU A 432 -3.57 -38.25 3.95
C GLU A 432 -2.69 -38.53 5.17
N LEU A 433 -2.13 -37.50 5.80
CA LEU A 433 -1.35 -37.60 7.03
C LEU A 433 -2.24 -37.78 8.27
N LEU A 434 -3.55 -37.50 8.17
CA LEU A 434 -4.47 -37.65 9.28
C LEU A 434 -4.83 -39.13 9.49
N PRO A 435 -4.67 -39.66 10.73
CA PRO A 435 -4.99 -41.06 11.02
C PRO A 435 -6.47 -41.35 10.74
N ASP A 436 -6.73 -42.46 10.07
CA ASP A 436 -8.06 -42.98 9.71
C ASP A 436 -8.96 -42.04 8.89
N PHE A 437 -8.46 -40.92 8.35
CA PHE A 437 -9.26 -39.95 7.61
C PHE A 437 -9.96 -40.59 6.39
N LYS A 438 -9.27 -41.42 5.61
CA LYS A 438 -9.85 -42.12 4.44
C LYS A 438 -10.99 -43.07 4.85
N GLY A 439 -10.87 -43.73 6.01
CA GLY A 439 -11.89 -44.63 6.53
C GLY A 439 -13.16 -43.88 6.93
N VAL A 440 -12.99 -42.86 7.78
CA VAL A 440 -14.09 -42.01 8.26
C VAL A 440 -14.78 -41.27 7.12
N LEU A 441 -14.01 -40.77 6.14
CA LEU A 441 -14.57 -40.12 4.95
C LEU A 441 -15.40 -41.09 4.11
N GLY A 442 -14.97 -42.36 4.00
CA GLY A 442 -15.73 -43.41 3.35
C GLY A 442 -17.07 -43.69 4.04
N GLU A 443 -17.07 -43.78 5.37
CA GLU A 443 -18.29 -43.95 6.17
C GLU A 443 -19.26 -42.79 5.99
N LEU A 444 -18.77 -41.54 6.03
CA LEU A 444 -19.57 -40.34 5.81
C LEU A 444 -20.25 -40.37 4.42
N ARG A 445 -19.50 -40.71 3.37
CA ARG A 445 -20.03 -40.79 2.00
C ARG A 445 -21.10 -41.87 1.86
N GLN A 446 -20.94 -43.01 2.52
CA GLN A 446 -21.97 -44.05 2.54
C GLN A 446 -23.25 -43.58 3.26
N GLN A 447 -23.12 -42.89 4.40
CA GLN A 447 -24.26 -42.34 5.11
C GLN A 447 -25.02 -41.29 4.30
N LEU A 448 -24.30 -40.40 3.61
CA LEU A 448 -24.89 -39.39 2.72
C LEU A 448 -25.61 -40.03 1.53
N ALA A 449 -25.04 -41.06 0.91
CA ALA A 449 -25.70 -41.80 -0.17
C ALA A 449 -27.01 -42.44 0.30
N GLN A 450 -27.00 -43.10 1.47
CA GLN A 450 -28.21 -43.71 2.05
C GLN A 450 -29.29 -42.68 2.38
N GLN A 451 -28.92 -41.49 2.86
CA GLN A 451 -29.89 -40.41 3.12
C GLN A 451 -30.50 -39.86 1.82
N THR A 452 -29.70 -39.70 0.78
CA THR A 452 -30.16 -39.21 -0.53
C THR A 452 -31.13 -40.22 -1.17
N GLU A 453 -30.83 -41.52 -1.11
CA GLU A 453 -31.73 -42.58 -1.57
C GLU A 453 -33.08 -42.54 -0.82
N ARG A 454 -33.05 -42.44 0.51
CA ARG A 454 -34.27 -42.32 1.34
C ARG A 454 -35.10 -41.08 1.00
N ARG A 455 -34.46 -39.96 0.70
CA ARG A 455 -35.16 -38.72 0.28
C ARG A 455 -35.73 -38.81 -1.13
N SER A 456 -35.11 -39.58 -2.03
CA SER A 456 -35.61 -39.77 -3.40
C SER A 456 -36.74 -40.80 -3.52
N ALA A 457 -36.87 -41.69 -2.54
CA ALA A 457 -37.90 -42.72 -2.47
C ALA A 457 -39.18 -42.30 -1.73
N ALA A 458 -39.16 -41.13 -1.08
CA ALA A 458 -40.30 -40.48 -0.42
C ALA A 458 -40.81 -39.32 -1.27
#